data_AF-A0A1E7H9A4-F1
#
_entry.id   AF-A0A1E7H9A4-F1
#
_cell.length_a   1.000
_cell.length_b   1.000
_cell.length_c   1.000
_cell.angle_alpha   90.00
_cell.angle_beta   90.00
_cell.angle_gamma   90.00
#
_symmetry.space_group_name_H-M   'P 1'
#
loop_
_entity.id
_entity.type
_entity.pdbx_description
1 polymer ?
#
loop_
_entity_poly.entity_id
_entity_poly.type
_entity_poly.pdbx_seq_one_letter_code
_entity_poly.pdbx_strand_id
1 'polypeptide(L)'
;MKDKDRSEGRIDTFAKLLPGIGAIIAGIFIPLVIHINGERSRSNQLYAEIVSKREMADTELRAKMFENLISCFFGDTSEQRSDNEKLTITDNDKEADMRWICAFFCLPALILTPAFAVARADKAPIDLYMEDGQLHSRPVRVYVPDRNITIAMKPKLRLARVGGASAERHYSPFQVVGNQQWEQDCKGTNVAKTGSLLLFDLSEYPIPLYCTGIRVLPILSWHNSDRPDWNETGKTGEIGAVAKRAVYLSNGCGTLLLTFLIVMAFLVFVYFMTKHREMKPLGLLSTADGRMSASLTQMALWTVVVGAAVLAFGLMRLDVPDIPDTLVWLMGLSATTSAAGHWQAHRLQHEKEKRDRAAGVKKTGQMKPQEPDVSKKGVEAGSLEKGCGKTEKPKIRHLMTICVHDNEYPSLPKAQVLFWTFITLALFVVKSCLEGELWDVPEEMVVLMGISQTSFLGRKEMAMHEEKQRSLEDENQRLTEGTRR
;
A
#
# COMPACT_ATOMS: atom_id res chain seq x y z
N MET A 1 54.87 -16.31 -5.77
CA MET A 1 54.61 -15.66 -7.08
C MET A 1 53.19 -15.90 -7.62
N LYS A 2 52.47 -16.97 -7.23
CA LYS A 2 51.09 -17.27 -7.68
C LYS A 2 49.96 -16.42 -7.07
N ASP A 3 50.19 -15.71 -5.96
CA ASP A 3 49.13 -14.92 -5.31
C ASP A 3 48.96 -13.50 -5.89
N LYS A 4 49.94 -13.00 -6.66
CA LYS A 4 49.88 -11.64 -7.22
C LYS A 4 48.85 -11.53 -8.36
N ASP A 5 48.81 -12.53 -9.25
CA ASP A 5 47.86 -12.59 -10.38
C ASP A 5 46.39 -12.70 -9.96
N ARG A 6 46.10 -13.26 -8.78
CA ARG A 6 44.72 -13.42 -8.30
C ARG A 6 44.12 -12.11 -7.79
N SER A 7 44.96 -11.14 -7.42
CA SER A 7 44.50 -9.84 -6.93
C SER A 7 44.16 -8.88 -8.07
N GLU A 8 44.92 -8.92 -9.17
CA GLU A 8 44.71 -8.04 -10.33
C GLU A 8 43.38 -8.34 -11.04
N GLY A 9 43.00 -9.61 -11.18
CA GLY A 9 41.69 -9.99 -11.74
C GLY A 9 40.50 -9.54 -10.87
N ARG A 10 40.67 -9.43 -9.54
CA ARG A 10 39.61 -8.95 -8.64
C ARG A 10 39.38 -7.45 -8.77
N ILE A 11 40.45 -6.67 -8.94
CA ILE A 11 40.37 -5.22 -9.10
C ILE A 11 39.70 -4.88 -10.45
N ASP A 12 40.04 -5.59 -11.52
CA ASP A 12 39.42 -5.37 -12.83
C ASP A 12 37.93 -5.76 -12.85
N THR A 13 37.56 -6.81 -12.11
CA THR A 13 36.13 -7.18 -11.92
C THR A 13 35.38 -6.12 -11.11
N PHE A 14 36.01 -5.55 -10.07
CA PHE A 14 35.42 -4.47 -9.27
C PHE A 14 35.27 -3.17 -10.07
N ALA A 15 36.27 -2.82 -10.89
CA ALA A 15 36.25 -1.64 -11.75
C ALA A 15 35.16 -1.72 -12.83
N LYS A 16 34.83 -2.92 -13.30
CA LYS A 16 33.71 -3.15 -14.24
C LYS A 16 32.34 -3.12 -13.58
N LEU A 17 32.24 -3.44 -12.29
CA LEU A 17 31.00 -3.39 -11.51
C LEU A 17 30.69 -2.00 -10.94
N LEU A 18 31.72 -1.20 -10.64
CA LEU A 18 31.57 0.11 -9.99
C LEU A 18 30.64 1.08 -10.76
N PRO A 19 30.74 1.23 -12.10
CA PRO A 19 29.86 2.13 -12.85
C PRO A 19 28.39 1.67 -12.85
N GLY A 20 28.17 0.35 -12.87
CA GLY A 20 26.83 -0.23 -12.77
C GLY A 20 26.19 0.05 -11.40
N ILE A 21 26.94 -0.13 -10.32
CA ILE A 21 26.48 0.17 -8.96
C ILE A 21 26.26 1.69 -8.79
N GLY A 22 27.12 2.53 -9.36
CA GLY A 22 26.97 3.99 -9.34
C GLY A 22 25.70 4.48 -10.03
N ALA A 23 25.39 3.95 -11.22
CA ALA A 23 24.16 4.26 -11.94
C ALA A 23 22.90 3.80 -11.20
N ILE A 24 22.99 2.66 -10.51
CA ILE A 24 21.95 2.09 -9.67
C ILE A 24 21.68 2.96 -8.43
N ILE A 25 22.74 3.34 -7.71
CA ILE A 25 22.61 4.20 -6.53
C ILE A 25 22.03 5.54 -6.97
N ALA A 26 22.53 6.14 -8.06
CA ALA A 26 21.98 7.37 -8.61
C ALA A 26 20.50 7.22 -9.01
N GLY A 27 20.12 6.10 -9.65
CA GLY A 27 18.74 5.81 -10.05
C GLY A 27 17.76 5.64 -8.89
N ILE A 28 18.22 5.28 -7.69
CA ILE A 28 17.37 5.20 -6.48
C ILE A 28 17.42 6.50 -5.69
N PHE A 29 18.62 7.07 -5.49
CA PHE A 29 18.82 8.25 -4.66
C PHE A 29 18.21 9.50 -5.29
N ILE A 30 18.30 9.66 -6.62
CA ILE A 30 17.76 10.84 -7.31
C ILE A 30 16.23 10.90 -7.15
N PRO A 31 15.44 9.85 -7.48
CA PRO A 31 13.99 9.86 -7.22
C PRO A 31 13.64 10.01 -5.74
N LEU A 32 14.41 9.41 -4.82
CA LEU A 32 14.15 9.52 -3.38
C LEU A 32 14.39 10.94 -2.86
N VAL A 33 15.46 11.61 -3.30
CA VAL A 33 15.72 13.03 -2.99
C VAL A 33 14.68 13.93 -3.65
N ILE A 34 14.29 13.65 -4.90
CA ILE A 34 13.20 14.37 -5.58
C ILE A 34 11.88 14.19 -4.83
N HIS A 35 11.58 12.99 -4.32
CA HIS A 35 10.36 12.74 -3.54
C HIS A 35 10.39 13.48 -2.19
N ILE A 36 11.49 13.42 -1.45
CA ILE A 36 11.63 14.14 -0.16
C ILE A 36 11.52 15.65 -0.38
N ASN A 37 12.15 16.18 -1.43
CA ASN A 37 12.00 17.58 -1.80
C ASN A 37 10.61 17.89 -2.36
N GLY A 38 9.96 16.94 -3.02
CA GLY A 38 8.60 17.03 -3.53
C GLY A 38 7.59 17.14 -2.39
N GLU A 39 7.73 16.36 -1.32
CA GLU A 39 6.89 16.49 -0.11
C GLU A 39 7.10 17.84 0.58
N ARG A 40 8.35 18.29 0.70
CA ARG A 40 8.64 19.65 1.20
C ARG A 40 8.02 20.71 0.29
N SER A 41 8.09 20.54 -1.03
CA SER A 41 7.48 21.44 -2.00
C SER A 41 5.95 21.41 -1.92
N ARG A 42 5.33 20.25 -1.68
CA ARG A 42 3.88 20.10 -1.51
C ARG A 42 3.42 20.72 -0.19
N SER A 43 4.20 20.57 0.87
CA SER A 43 3.99 21.29 2.13
C SER A 43 4.11 22.80 1.94
N ASN A 44 5.10 23.27 1.16
CA ASN A 44 5.27 24.68 0.84
C ASN A 44 4.15 25.21 -0.08
N GLN A 45 3.64 24.40 -1.01
CA GLN A 45 2.47 24.73 -1.83
C GLN A 45 1.19 24.81 -1.01
N LEU A 46 0.96 23.85 -0.11
CA LEU A 46 -0.16 23.92 0.85
C LEU A 46 -0.03 25.16 1.72
N TYR A 47 1.17 25.48 2.19
CA TYR A 47 1.42 26.71 2.94
C TYR A 47 1.13 27.96 2.10
N ALA A 48 1.59 28.00 0.85
CA ALA A 48 1.33 29.11 -0.08
C ALA A 48 -0.16 29.23 -0.43
N GLU A 49 -0.89 28.13 -0.61
CA GLU A 49 -2.33 28.13 -0.86
C GLU A 49 -3.09 28.63 0.36
N ILE A 50 -2.72 28.17 1.56
CA ILE A 50 -3.30 28.65 2.83
C ILE A 50 -3.05 30.16 3.01
N VAL A 51 -1.82 30.63 2.74
CA VAL A 51 -1.48 32.06 2.81
C VAL A 51 -2.24 32.86 1.76
N SER A 52 -2.31 32.40 0.52
CA SER A 52 -3.04 33.05 -0.58
C SER A 52 -4.54 33.16 -0.28
N LYS A 53 -5.18 32.08 0.21
CA LYS A 53 -6.58 32.12 0.64
C LYS A 53 -6.80 33.09 1.80
N ARG A 54 -5.83 33.20 2.71
CA ARG A 54 -5.88 34.18 3.81
C ARG A 54 -5.76 35.62 3.31
N GLU A 55 -4.89 35.90 2.35
CA GLU A 55 -4.76 37.22 1.73
C GLU A 55 -6.00 37.62 0.93
N MET A 56 -6.61 36.69 0.18
CA MET A 56 -7.87 36.93 -0.51
C MET A 56 -9.01 37.27 0.48
N ALA A 57 -9.12 36.51 1.58
CA ALA A 57 -10.12 36.78 2.60
C ALA A 57 -9.91 38.14 3.29
N ASP A 58 -8.66 38.54 3.55
CA ASP A 58 -8.35 39.85 4.13
C ASP A 58 -8.64 41.00 3.14
N THR A 59 -8.39 40.77 1.85
CA THR A 59 -8.70 41.75 0.79
C THR A 59 -10.20 41.95 0.62
N GLU A 60 -10.99 40.87 0.66
CA GLU A 60 -12.45 40.94 0.64
C GLU A 60 -12.99 41.68 1.88
N LEU A 61 -12.41 41.41 3.06
CA LEU A 61 -12.78 42.11 4.29
C LEU A 61 -12.50 43.61 4.19
N ARG A 62 -11.33 44.00 3.67
CA ARG A 62 -10.98 45.41 3.45
C ARG A 62 -11.89 46.07 2.42
N ALA A 63 -12.26 45.36 1.35
CA ALA A 63 -13.22 45.87 0.36
C ALA A 63 -14.59 46.15 1.00
N LYS A 64 -15.10 45.22 1.84
CA LYS A 64 -16.34 45.43 2.58
C LYS A 64 -16.27 46.57 3.60
N MET A 65 -15.13 46.72 4.31
CA MET A 65 -14.93 47.88 5.19
C MET A 65 -14.92 49.20 4.41
N PHE A 66 -14.34 49.20 3.22
CA PHE A 66 -14.30 50.38 2.35
C PHE A 66 -15.68 50.71 1.78
N GLU A 67 -16.45 49.71 1.35
CA GLU A 67 -17.85 49.90 0.93
C GLU A 67 -18.70 50.47 2.08
N ASN A 68 -18.57 49.94 3.30
CA ASN A 68 -19.27 50.48 4.47
C ASN A 68 -18.85 51.92 4.82
N LEU A 69 -17.56 52.26 4.64
CA LEU A 69 -17.10 53.64 4.82
C LEU A 69 -17.66 54.57 3.75
N ILE A 70 -17.72 54.12 2.50
CA ILE A 70 -18.34 54.86 1.40
C ILE A 70 -19.84 55.06 1.66
N SER A 71 -20.58 54.02 2.06
CA SER A 71 -22.02 54.14 2.33
C SER A 71 -22.28 55.08 3.52
N CYS A 72 -21.46 55.04 4.57
CA CYS A 72 -21.57 55.97 5.70
C CYS A 72 -21.22 57.41 5.32
N PHE A 73 -20.22 57.62 4.44
CA PHE A 73 -19.73 58.97 4.11
C PHE A 73 -20.58 59.67 3.05
N PHE A 74 -21.07 58.93 2.05
CA PHE A 74 -21.91 59.48 0.99
C PHE A 74 -23.41 59.40 1.32
N GLY A 75 -23.78 58.72 2.40
CA GLY A 75 -25.16 58.38 2.72
C GLY A 75 -25.72 57.38 1.71
N ASP A 76 -26.62 56.51 2.16
CA ASP A 76 -27.38 55.64 1.26
C ASP A 76 -28.23 56.52 0.31
N THR A 77 -27.66 56.89 -0.83
CA THR A 77 -28.34 57.63 -1.90
C THR A 77 -29.38 56.77 -2.63
N SER A 78 -29.55 55.50 -2.22
CA SER A 78 -30.56 54.60 -2.76
C SER A 78 -31.97 54.77 -2.17
N GLU A 79 -32.16 55.61 -1.14
CA GLU A 79 -33.50 55.85 -0.56
C GLU A 79 -34.32 56.92 -1.31
N GLN A 80 -34.04 57.12 -2.60
CA GLN A 80 -34.86 57.99 -3.47
C GLN A 80 -34.99 57.45 -4.89
N ARG A 81 -35.56 56.25 -5.04
CA ARG A 81 -36.31 55.91 -6.26
C ARG A 81 -37.57 55.14 -5.91
N SER A 82 -38.58 55.93 -5.58
CA SER A 82 -39.98 55.53 -5.54
C SER A 82 -40.39 54.81 -6.82
N ASP A 83 -41.28 53.85 -6.64
CA ASP A 83 -42.55 53.76 -7.36
C ASP A 83 -42.48 54.16 -8.83
N ASN A 84 -42.21 53.18 -9.69
CA ASN A 84 -42.82 53.16 -11.01
C ASN A 84 -43.26 51.73 -11.31
N GLU A 85 -44.48 51.47 -10.87
CA GLU A 85 -45.51 50.77 -11.62
C GLU A 85 -45.14 50.61 -13.11
N LYS A 86 -44.80 49.39 -13.53
CA LYS A 86 -44.88 49.01 -14.93
C LYS A 86 -45.55 47.66 -15.06
N LEU A 87 -46.88 47.76 -15.13
CA LEU A 87 -47.77 46.80 -15.75
C LEU A 87 -47.21 46.43 -17.13
N THR A 88 -46.78 45.18 -17.30
CA THR A 88 -46.68 44.54 -18.61
C THR A 88 -47.30 43.16 -18.51
N ILE A 89 -48.59 43.12 -18.86
CA ILE A 89 -49.27 41.97 -19.44
C ILE A 89 -48.78 41.85 -20.88
N THR A 90 -48.22 40.70 -21.26
CA THR A 90 -48.54 39.91 -22.47
C THR A 90 -47.77 38.59 -22.35
N ASP A 91 -48.48 37.48 -22.16
CA ASP A 91 -48.82 36.52 -23.22
C ASP A 91 -47.60 35.86 -23.87
N ASN A 92 -47.32 34.62 -23.43
CA ASN A 92 -47.04 33.51 -24.34
C ASN A 92 -47.15 32.18 -23.57
N ASP A 93 -48.38 31.71 -23.55
CA ASP A 93 -48.82 30.42 -24.08
C ASP A 93 -47.75 29.41 -24.55
N LYS A 94 -48.03 28.14 -24.20
CA LYS A 94 -47.48 26.86 -24.70
C LYS A 94 -46.23 26.28 -24.05
N GLU A 95 -46.44 25.52 -22.96
CA GLU A 95 -45.84 24.18 -22.77
C GLU A 95 -46.44 23.45 -21.54
N ALA A 96 -47.76 23.35 -21.48
CA ALA A 96 -48.46 22.55 -20.47
C ALA A 96 -49.20 21.40 -21.15
N ASP A 97 -48.47 20.32 -21.45
CA ASP A 97 -49.12 19.06 -21.84
C ASP A 97 -48.27 17.83 -21.45
N MET A 98 -47.90 17.72 -20.16
CA MET A 98 -47.45 16.43 -19.61
C MET A 98 -47.43 16.32 -18.07
N ARG A 99 -48.48 16.80 -17.36
CA ARG A 99 -48.54 16.67 -15.88
C ARG A 99 -49.89 16.26 -15.26
N TRP A 100 -50.88 15.85 -16.06
CA TRP A 100 -52.23 15.57 -15.56
C TRP A 100 -52.55 14.13 -15.10
N ILE A 101 -51.60 13.19 -15.09
CA ILE A 101 -51.91 11.79 -14.74
C ILE A 101 -51.64 11.42 -13.27
N CYS A 102 -50.92 12.23 -12.48
CA CYS A 102 -50.59 11.85 -11.10
C CYS A 102 -51.52 12.44 -10.00
N ALA A 103 -52.49 13.29 -10.36
CA ALA A 103 -53.27 14.04 -9.38
C ALA A 103 -54.53 13.32 -8.84
N PHE A 104 -54.85 12.10 -9.31
CA PHE A 104 -56.14 11.47 -9.03
C PHE A 104 -56.15 10.30 -8.02
N PHE A 105 -55.03 9.98 -7.36
CA PHE A 105 -54.96 8.78 -6.50
C PHE A 105 -54.49 8.95 -5.05
N CYS A 106 -54.36 10.16 -4.51
CA CYS A 106 -53.82 10.33 -3.14
C CYS A 106 -54.56 11.34 -2.24
N LEU A 107 -55.90 11.38 -2.28
CA LEU A 107 -56.70 11.94 -1.18
C LEU A 107 -57.99 11.10 -1.05
N PRO A 108 -58.11 10.25 -0.01
CA PRO A 108 -58.50 10.77 1.29
C PRO A 108 -57.82 10.05 2.48
N ALA A 109 -56.88 10.72 3.13
CA ALA A 109 -56.39 10.36 4.47
C ALA A 109 -56.05 11.63 5.28
N LEU A 110 -56.89 12.65 5.13
CA LEU A 110 -56.78 13.92 5.85
C LEU A 110 -57.92 13.99 6.87
N ILE A 111 -57.75 13.31 8.01
CA ILE A 111 -58.35 13.63 9.34
C ILE A 111 -57.59 12.74 10.36
N LEU A 112 -56.71 13.39 11.14
CA LEU A 112 -55.90 12.97 12.31
C LEU A 112 -54.40 13.20 12.10
N THR A 113 -53.97 14.44 12.23
CA THR A 113 -52.61 14.77 12.67
C THR A 113 -52.69 15.36 14.07
N PRO A 114 -52.10 14.72 15.10
CA PRO A 114 -51.95 15.35 16.40
C PRO A 114 -51.05 16.58 16.22
N ALA A 115 -51.37 17.66 16.94
CA ALA A 115 -50.52 18.83 17.05
C ALA A 115 -49.12 18.36 17.51
N PHE A 116 -48.18 18.28 16.57
CA PHE A 116 -46.77 18.10 16.90
C PHE A 116 -46.36 19.34 17.67
N ALA A 117 -46.19 19.18 18.98
CA ALA A 117 -45.37 20.07 19.75
C ALA A 117 -44.05 20.23 18.97
N VAL A 118 -43.76 21.45 18.52
CA VAL A 118 -42.43 21.85 18.10
C VAL A 118 -41.57 21.71 19.35
N ALA A 119 -41.06 20.51 19.58
CA ALA A 119 -40.04 20.26 20.56
C ALA A 119 -38.91 21.24 20.23
N ARG A 120 -38.60 22.14 21.17
CA ARG A 120 -37.38 22.94 21.12
C ARG A 120 -36.28 21.97 20.73
N ALA A 121 -35.63 22.20 19.58
CA ALA A 121 -34.48 21.43 19.16
C ALA A 121 -33.41 21.57 20.23
N ASP A 122 -33.40 20.65 21.18
CA ASP A 122 -32.30 20.48 22.11
C ASP A 122 -31.06 20.36 21.24
N LYS A 123 -30.14 21.33 21.39
CA LYS A 123 -28.96 21.47 20.56
C LYS A 123 -28.28 20.11 20.49
N ALA A 124 -28.28 19.51 19.31
CA ALA A 124 -27.63 18.22 19.10
C ALA A 124 -26.20 18.29 19.64
N PRO A 125 -25.73 17.25 20.36
CA PRO A 125 -24.38 17.24 20.90
C PRO A 125 -23.38 17.49 19.77
N ILE A 126 -22.43 18.40 20.02
CA ILE A 126 -21.42 18.75 19.04
C ILE A 126 -20.58 17.51 18.76
N ASP A 127 -20.65 17.03 17.53
CA ASP A 127 -19.86 15.88 17.10
C ASP A 127 -18.41 16.29 16.94
N LEU A 128 -17.48 15.42 17.32
CA LEU A 128 -16.05 15.63 17.14
C LEU A 128 -15.53 14.48 16.28
N TYR A 129 -14.93 14.80 15.15
CA TYR A 129 -14.38 13.82 14.24
C TYR A 129 -12.85 13.87 14.27
N MET A 130 -12.24 12.71 14.49
CA MET A 130 -10.80 12.50 14.39
C MET A 130 -10.62 11.18 13.63
N GLU A 131 -9.75 11.18 12.63
CA GLU A 131 -9.48 9.98 11.82
C GLU A 131 -8.79 8.92 12.70
N ASP A 132 -9.05 7.66 12.39
CA ASP A 132 -8.46 6.55 13.15
C ASP A 132 -7.02 6.25 12.68
N GLY A 133 -6.22 5.64 13.55
CA GLY A 133 -4.86 5.18 13.20
C GLY A 133 -3.85 6.30 12.90
N GLN A 134 -4.11 7.55 13.31
CA GLN A 134 -3.16 8.63 13.12
C GLN A 134 -1.84 8.34 13.85
N LEU A 135 -0.72 8.54 13.14
CA LEU A 135 0.62 8.34 13.67
C LEU A 135 0.96 9.44 14.67
N HIS A 136 1.44 9.04 15.84
CA HIS A 136 1.89 9.94 16.91
C HIS A 136 2.97 10.94 16.46
N SER A 137 3.78 10.58 15.45
CA SER A 137 4.83 11.43 14.89
C SER A 137 4.34 12.50 13.90
N ARG A 138 3.03 12.57 13.63
CA ARG A 138 2.42 13.52 12.70
C ARG A 138 1.41 14.43 13.40
N PRO A 139 1.18 15.65 12.88
CA PRO A 139 0.10 16.49 13.34
C PRO A 139 -1.24 15.76 13.27
N VAL A 140 -1.92 15.67 14.41
CA VAL A 140 -3.23 15.06 14.53
C VAL A 140 -4.29 16.03 14.07
N ARG A 141 -5.15 15.55 13.16
CA ARG A 141 -6.22 16.33 12.54
C ARG A 141 -7.52 16.09 13.27
N VAL A 142 -8.10 17.16 13.80
CA VAL A 142 -9.38 17.12 14.51
C VAL A 142 -10.35 18.04 13.80
N TYR A 143 -11.48 17.49 13.38
CA TYR A 143 -12.51 18.22 12.64
C TYR A 143 -13.73 18.45 13.53
N VAL A 144 -14.24 19.67 13.52
CA VAL A 144 -15.44 20.08 14.25
C VAL A 144 -16.48 20.57 13.24
N PRO A 145 -17.51 19.76 12.92
CA PRO A 145 -18.57 20.12 11.98
C PRO A 145 -19.40 21.29 12.51
N ASP A 146 -19.90 22.11 11.57
CA ASP A 146 -20.88 23.17 11.79
C ASP A 146 -20.46 24.26 12.79
N ARG A 147 -19.15 24.38 13.04
CA ARG A 147 -18.57 25.38 13.95
C ARG A 147 -17.34 26.02 13.33
N ASN A 148 -17.23 27.33 13.48
CA ASN A 148 -16.04 28.12 13.13
C ASN A 148 -15.26 28.45 14.41
N ILE A 149 -14.36 27.55 14.80
CA ILE A 149 -13.49 27.73 15.97
C ILE A 149 -12.28 28.54 15.52
N THR A 150 -11.92 29.56 16.30
CA THR A 150 -10.73 30.38 16.05
C THR A 150 -9.68 30.14 17.13
N ILE A 151 -8.42 30.52 16.87
CA ILE A 151 -7.32 30.43 17.86
C ILE A 151 -7.64 31.27 19.11
N ALA A 152 -8.37 32.39 18.95
CA ALA A 152 -8.77 33.26 20.05
C ALA A 152 -9.68 32.57 21.08
N MET A 153 -10.42 31.54 20.66
CA MET A 153 -11.26 30.71 21.55
C MET A 153 -10.43 29.78 22.45
N LYS A 154 -9.09 29.79 22.36
CA LYS A 154 -8.17 28.94 23.14
C LYS A 154 -8.59 27.47 23.18
N PRO A 155 -8.81 26.82 22.02
CA PRO A 155 -9.14 25.40 21.98
C PRO A 155 -8.05 24.55 22.67
N LYS A 156 -8.50 23.55 23.42
CA LYS A 156 -7.68 22.57 24.12
C LYS A 156 -8.20 21.18 23.81
N LEU A 157 -7.32 20.31 23.35
CA LEU A 157 -7.59 18.89 23.17
C LEU A 157 -7.13 18.12 24.41
N ARG A 158 -8.02 17.30 24.94
CA ARG A 158 -7.73 16.33 26.01
C ARG A 158 -7.99 14.93 25.46
N LEU A 159 -7.07 14.01 25.73
CA LEU A 159 -7.14 12.64 25.25
C LEU A 159 -7.37 11.69 26.42
N ALA A 160 -8.61 11.25 26.60
CA ALA A 160 -8.98 10.36 27.69
C ALA A 160 -8.67 8.90 27.33
N ARG A 161 -7.75 8.24 28.04
CA ARG A 161 -7.44 6.83 27.78
C ARG A 161 -8.63 5.94 28.09
N VAL A 162 -9.01 5.07 27.16
CA VAL A 162 -10.07 4.07 27.39
C VAL A 162 -9.50 2.96 28.28
N GLY A 163 -10.10 2.75 29.45
CA GLY A 163 -9.72 1.65 30.36
C GLY A 163 -8.47 1.90 31.23
N GLY A 164 -8.04 3.15 31.41
CA GLY A 164 -6.92 3.47 32.30
C GLY A 164 -7.02 4.89 32.87
N ALA A 165 -6.18 5.20 33.86
CA ALA A 165 -6.05 6.56 34.37
C ALA A 165 -5.57 7.48 33.23
N SER A 166 -6.37 8.51 32.93
CA SER A 166 -6.00 9.50 31.93
C SER A 166 -5.01 10.48 32.56
N ALA A 167 -3.85 10.65 31.96
CA ALA A 167 -3.04 11.83 32.26
C ALA A 167 -3.82 13.05 31.76
N GLU A 168 -4.15 13.99 32.66
CA GLU A 168 -4.77 15.26 32.28
C GLU A 168 -3.73 16.16 31.61
N ARG A 169 -3.39 15.83 30.36
CA ARG A 169 -2.60 16.72 29.51
C ARG A 169 -3.54 17.40 28.52
N HIS A 170 -3.35 18.71 28.41
CA HIS A 170 -4.05 19.56 27.47
C HIS A 170 -3.09 19.91 26.34
N TYR A 171 -3.54 19.70 25.11
CA TYR A 171 -2.79 20.06 23.91
C TYR A 171 -3.46 21.27 23.27
N SER A 172 -2.70 22.32 23.00
CA SER A 172 -3.18 23.47 22.23
C SER A 172 -2.88 23.24 20.76
N PRO A 173 -3.80 23.58 19.84
CA PRO A 173 -3.53 23.44 18.43
C PRO A 173 -2.52 24.51 18.01
N PHE A 174 -1.58 24.13 17.17
CA PHE A 174 -0.65 25.10 16.58
C PHE A 174 -1.27 25.79 15.35
N GLN A 175 -2.30 25.18 14.75
CA GLN A 175 -3.03 25.75 13.62
C GLN A 175 -4.52 25.42 13.71
N VAL A 176 -5.36 26.41 13.38
CA VAL A 176 -6.81 26.28 13.30
C VAL A 176 -7.28 26.92 11.99
N VAL A 177 -8.03 26.17 11.19
CA VAL A 177 -8.57 26.59 9.91
C VAL A 177 -10.08 26.42 9.95
N GLY A 178 -10.81 27.53 9.88
CA GLY A 178 -12.28 27.53 9.84
C GLY A 178 -12.83 27.26 8.43
N ASN A 179 -14.11 26.90 8.35
CA ASN A 179 -14.88 26.71 7.12
C ASN A 179 -14.25 25.74 6.09
N GLN A 180 -13.52 24.73 6.56
CA GLN A 180 -12.98 23.70 5.70
C GLN A 180 -14.06 22.66 5.39
N GLN A 181 -14.06 22.17 4.15
CA GLN A 181 -14.86 21.03 3.72
C GLN A 181 -14.02 19.75 3.76
N TRP A 182 -14.62 18.66 4.24
CA TRP A 182 -14.04 17.32 4.18
C TRP A 182 -15.14 16.28 3.96
N GLU A 183 -14.75 15.11 3.45
CA GLU A 183 -15.64 13.96 3.35
C GLU A 183 -15.47 13.09 4.60
N GLN A 184 -16.59 12.71 5.22
CA GLN A 184 -16.60 11.77 6.33
C GLN A 184 -17.39 10.53 5.93
N ASP A 185 -16.74 9.37 6.00
CA ASP A 185 -17.44 8.10 5.85
C ASP A 185 -18.37 7.87 7.07
N CYS A 186 -19.67 7.90 6.80
CA CYS A 186 -20.73 7.62 7.74
C CYS A 186 -21.48 6.37 7.28
N LYS A 187 -21.04 5.19 7.74
CA LYS A 187 -21.65 3.88 7.44
C LYS A 187 -21.57 3.49 5.94
N GLY A 188 -20.42 3.72 5.30
CA GLY A 188 -20.19 3.39 3.89
C GLY A 188 -20.73 4.44 2.93
N THR A 189 -21.06 5.64 3.41
CA THR A 189 -21.46 6.77 2.57
C THR A 189 -20.60 7.96 2.94
N ASN A 190 -19.88 8.50 1.96
CA ASN A 190 -19.09 9.72 2.11
C ASN A 190 -20.05 10.92 2.17
N VAL A 191 -20.15 11.55 3.33
CA VAL A 191 -20.94 12.76 3.54
C VAL A 191 -19.98 13.94 3.61
N ALA A 192 -20.15 14.90 2.70
CA ALA A 192 -19.42 16.16 2.77
C ALA A 192 -19.88 16.97 3.99
N LYS A 193 -18.94 17.37 4.84
CA LYS A 193 -19.18 18.22 6.01
C LYS A 193 -18.34 19.49 5.91
N THR A 194 -18.85 20.57 6.50
CA THR A 194 -18.15 21.85 6.59
C THR A 194 -17.95 22.20 8.07
N GLY A 195 -16.80 22.76 8.42
CA GLY A 195 -16.50 23.09 9.82
C GLY A 195 -15.06 23.57 10.03
N SER A 196 -14.52 23.37 11.23
CA SER A 196 -13.14 23.75 11.56
C SER A 196 -12.20 22.55 11.60
N LEU A 197 -11.02 22.70 11.01
CA LEU A 197 -9.88 21.78 11.17
C LEU A 197 -8.89 22.37 12.18
N LEU A 198 -8.57 21.57 13.19
CA LEU A 198 -7.57 21.88 14.19
C LEU A 198 -6.41 20.88 14.06
N LEU A 199 -5.17 21.39 14.06
CA LEU A 199 -3.96 20.59 14.03
C LEU A 199 -3.27 20.61 15.38
N PHE A 200 -3.05 19.43 15.95
CA PHE A 200 -2.39 19.25 17.25
C PHE A 200 -1.08 18.51 17.07
N ASP A 201 -0.05 18.95 17.78
CA ASP A 201 1.18 18.17 17.94
C ASP A 201 1.01 17.28 19.18
N LEU A 202 1.05 15.96 18.97
CA LEU A 202 0.95 14.97 20.04
C LEU A 202 2.29 14.33 20.38
N SER A 203 3.42 14.81 19.85
CA SER A 203 4.75 14.20 20.02
C SER A 203 5.15 13.97 21.49
N GLU A 204 4.63 14.76 22.43
CA GLU A 204 4.87 14.61 23.87
C GLU A 204 3.95 13.59 24.57
N TYR A 205 2.95 13.04 23.88
CA TYR A 205 2.03 12.06 24.47
C TYR A 205 2.79 10.77 24.82
N PRO A 206 2.79 10.32 26.08
CA PRO A 206 3.64 9.22 26.53
C PRO A 206 3.07 7.87 26.12
N ILE A 207 3.44 7.40 24.92
CA ILE A 207 3.15 6.04 24.48
C ILE A 207 4.36 5.17 24.80
N PRO A 208 4.23 4.11 25.62
CA PRO A 208 5.33 3.18 25.85
C PRO A 208 5.83 2.59 24.53
N LEU A 209 7.15 2.46 24.38
CA LEU A 209 7.79 1.97 23.16
C LEU A 209 7.34 0.56 22.75
N TYR A 210 6.92 -0.27 23.73
CA TYR A 210 6.46 -1.64 23.48
C TYR A 210 4.96 -1.73 23.12
N CYS A 211 4.21 -0.64 23.25
CA CYS A 211 2.81 -0.60 22.83
C CYS A 211 2.74 -0.14 21.37
N THR A 212 2.01 -0.87 20.52
CA THR A 212 1.76 -0.49 19.13
C THR A 212 0.84 0.73 19.01
N GLY A 213 0.02 0.98 20.03
CA GLY A 213 -0.81 2.16 20.12
C GLY A 213 -1.75 2.11 21.32
N ILE A 214 -2.49 3.19 21.51
CA ILE A 214 -3.40 3.37 22.65
C ILE A 214 -4.74 3.91 22.12
N ARG A 215 -5.84 3.32 22.61
CA ARG A 215 -7.18 3.87 22.38
C ARG A 215 -7.45 5.05 23.31
N VAL A 216 -7.73 6.20 22.72
CA VAL A 216 -8.04 7.44 23.42
C VAL A 216 -9.36 8.01 22.92
N LEU A 217 -10.14 8.60 23.82
CA LEU A 217 -11.34 9.35 23.52
C LEU A 217 -10.96 10.84 23.46
N PRO A 218 -10.95 11.45 22.27
CA PRO A 218 -10.64 12.88 22.16
C PRO A 218 -11.81 13.71 22.68
N ILE A 219 -11.46 14.68 23.50
CA ILE A 219 -12.36 15.65 24.12
C ILE A 219 -11.79 17.02 23.78
N LEU A 220 -12.51 17.80 22.99
CA LEU A 220 -12.12 19.15 22.63
C LEU A 220 -12.92 20.14 23.48
N SER A 221 -12.24 21.07 24.14
CA SER A 221 -12.87 22.15 24.89
C SER A 221 -12.37 23.50 24.39
N TRP A 222 -13.24 24.48 24.25
CA TRP A 222 -12.86 25.85 23.85
C TRP A 222 -13.76 26.88 24.53
N HIS A 223 -13.29 28.12 24.58
CA HIS A 223 -14.02 29.25 25.13
C HIS A 223 -14.94 29.86 24.08
N ASN A 224 -16.20 30.08 24.44
CA ASN A 224 -17.15 30.71 23.51
C ASN A 224 -16.99 32.24 23.54
N SER A 225 -16.48 32.84 22.46
CA SER A 225 -16.38 34.30 22.34
C SER A 225 -17.75 34.99 22.25
N ASP A 226 -18.77 34.28 21.75
CA ASP A 226 -20.03 34.90 21.34
C ASP A 226 -21.03 34.99 22.51
N ARG A 227 -20.68 34.43 23.67
CA ARG A 227 -21.43 34.58 24.93
C ARG A 227 -20.46 34.88 26.07
N PRO A 228 -20.04 36.14 26.25
CA PRO A 228 -19.22 36.55 27.39
C PRO A 228 -19.98 36.48 28.73
N ASP A 229 -21.31 36.34 28.72
CA ASP A 229 -22.13 36.50 29.91
C ASP A 229 -22.39 35.20 30.69
N TRP A 230 -21.69 35.11 31.83
CA TRP A 230 -22.15 34.68 33.14
C TRP A 230 -23.20 33.57 33.18
N ASN A 231 -22.74 32.33 33.25
CA ASN A 231 -23.48 31.33 34.01
C ASN A 231 -23.33 31.69 35.50
N GLU A 232 -24.43 31.96 36.21
CA GLU A 232 -24.48 32.26 37.66
C GLU A 232 -23.81 31.17 38.54
N THR A 233 -23.45 30.02 37.96
CA THR A 233 -22.82 28.89 38.64
C THR A 233 -21.29 28.96 38.70
N GLY A 234 -20.65 30.03 38.20
CA GLY A 234 -19.19 30.21 38.27
C GLY A 234 -18.38 29.20 37.44
N LYS A 235 -19.05 28.34 36.66
CA LYS A 235 -18.40 27.46 35.69
C LYS A 235 -18.10 28.28 34.43
N THR A 236 -16.82 28.39 34.13
CA THR A 236 -16.28 28.97 32.89
C THR A 236 -17.11 28.51 31.69
N GLY A 237 -17.46 29.43 30.79
CA GLY A 237 -18.23 29.18 29.55
C GLY A 237 -17.47 28.33 28.52
N GLU A 238 -16.78 27.29 28.97
CA GLU A 238 -16.12 26.29 28.14
C GLU A 238 -17.17 25.39 27.51
N ILE A 239 -17.20 25.39 26.18
CA ILE A 239 -17.97 24.43 25.40
C ILE A 239 -17.07 23.22 25.17
N GLY A 240 -17.60 22.03 25.44
CA GLY A 240 -16.93 20.77 25.17
C GLY A 240 -17.61 20.00 24.04
N ALA A 241 -16.82 19.42 23.15
CA ALA A 241 -17.22 18.37 22.22
C ALA A 241 -16.48 17.08 22.57
N VAL A 242 -17.20 15.97 22.57
CA VAL A 242 -16.63 14.63 22.82
C VAL A 242 -16.83 13.82 21.56
N ALA A 243 -15.77 13.15 21.09
CA ALA A 243 -15.92 12.29 19.93
C ALA A 243 -16.84 11.10 20.24
N LYS A 244 -17.62 10.70 19.24
CA LYS A 244 -18.53 9.54 19.35
C LYS A 244 -17.79 8.22 19.51
N ARG A 245 -16.55 8.14 19.00
CA ARG A 245 -15.72 6.94 19.04
C ARG A 245 -14.35 7.24 19.64
N ALA A 246 -13.82 6.24 20.35
CA ALA A 246 -12.41 6.23 20.69
C ALA A 246 -11.61 6.05 19.40
N VAL A 247 -10.44 6.70 19.38
CA VAL A 247 -9.50 6.69 18.27
C VAL A 247 -8.21 6.03 18.73
N TYR A 248 -7.60 5.27 17.83
CA TYR A 248 -6.32 4.63 18.04
C TYR A 248 -5.18 5.58 17.67
N LEU A 249 -4.38 5.95 18.65
CA LEU A 249 -3.11 6.64 18.42
C LEU A 249 -2.01 5.59 18.27
N SER A 250 -1.47 5.49 17.06
CA SER A 250 -0.44 4.51 16.72
C SER A 250 0.95 5.02 17.09
N ASN A 251 1.75 4.16 17.69
CA ASN A 251 3.18 4.33 17.87
C ASN A 251 3.91 3.57 16.74
N GLY A 252 4.50 4.33 15.81
CA GLY A 252 5.23 3.77 14.68
C GLY A 252 6.37 2.85 15.12
N CYS A 253 7.14 3.23 16.15
CA CYS A 253 8.27 2.45 16.63
C CYS A 253 7.82 1.12 17.26
N GLY A 254 6.80 1.16 18.13
CA GLY A 254 6.27 -0.03 18.79
C GLY A 254 5.65 -1.02 17.80
N THR A 255 4.96 -0.52 16.78
CA THR A 255 4.42 -1.38 15.72
C THR A 255 5.53 -2.03 14.91
N LEU A 256 6.53 -1.27 14.46
CA LEU A 256 7.66 -1.84 13.71
C LEU A 256 8.38 -2.94 14.50
N LEU A 257 8.60 -2.71 15.79
CA LEU A 257 9.22 -3.69 16.67
C LEU A 257 8.36 -4.95 16.82
N LEU A 258 7.05 -4.81 17.05
CA LEU A 258 6.16 -5.97 17.18
C LEU A 258 6.05 -6.75 15.88
N THR A 259 5.89 -6.08 14.75
CA THR A 259 5.86 -6.71 13.42
C THR A 259 7.15 -7.48 13.18
N PHE A 260 8.30 -6.87 13.47
CA PHE A 260 9.60 -7.54 13.35
C PHE A 260 9.66 -8.81 14.21
N LEU A 261 9.20 -8.75 15.47
CA LEU A 261 9.14 -9.91 16.34
C LEU A 261 8.24 -11.03 15.80
N ILE A 262 7.05 -10.69 15.28
CA ILE A 262 6.13 -11.69 14.72
C ILE A 262 6.71 -12.33 13.46
N VAL A 263 7.31 -11.53 12.57
CA VAL A 263 7.98 -12.05 11.36
C VAL A 263 9.15 -12.94 11.73
N MET A 264 9.98 -12.55 12.70
CA MET A 264 11.08 -13.38 13.19
C MET A 264 10.58 -14.67 13.82
N ALA A 265 9.51 -14.63 14.62
CA ALA A 265 8.89 -15.82 15.19
C ALA A 265 8.36 -16.76 14.09
N PHE A 266 7.74 -16.21 13.04
CA PHE A 266 7.30 -16.97 11.88
C PHE A 266 8.47 -17.61 11.11
N LEU A 267 9.56 -16.87 10.86
CA LEU A 267 10.75 -17.41 10.21
C LEU A 267 11.42 -18.52 11.03
N VAL A 268 11.48 -18.35 12.36
CA VAL A 268 11.96 -19.38 13.29
C VAL A 268 11.04 -20.61 13.25
N PHE A 269 9.73 -20.40 13.21
CA PHE A 269 8.74 -21.48 13.08
C PHE A 269 8.92 -22.25 11.76
N VAL A 270 9.06 -21.56 10.62
CA VAL A 270 9.33 -22.18 9.31
C VAL A 270 10.66 -22.94 9.32
N TYR A 271 11.70 -22.36 9.93
CA TYR A 271 13.00 -23.02 10.12
C TYR A 271 12.88 -24.29 10.98
N PHE A 272 12.09 -24.24 12.05
CA PHE A 272 11.88 -25.39 12.93
C PHE A 272 11.06 -26.49 12.24
N MET A 273 9.99 -26.12 11.54
CA MET A 273 9.15 -27.03 10.75
C MET A 273 9.95 -27.76 9.67
N THR A 274 10.85 -27.04 9.00
CA THR A 274 11.73 -27.64 7.99
C THR A 274 12.76 -28.56 8.66
N LYS A 275 13.41 -28.11 9.73
CA LYS A 275 14.36 -28.93 10.51
C LYS A 275 13.74 -30.24 11.02
N HIS A 276 12.50 -30.21 11.49
CA HIS A 276 11.81 -31.39 12.04
C HIS A 276 11.41 -32.43 11.00
N ARG A 277 11.28 -32.05 9.72
CA ARG A 277 10.90 -32.98 8.64
C ARG A 277 12.10 -33.61 7.92
N GLU A 278 13.30 -33.52 8.51
CA GLU A 278 14.58 -33.80 7.84
C GLU A 278 14.78 -33.02 6.52
N MET A 279 13.89 -32.06 6.24
CA MET A 279 13.98 -31.21 5.07
C MET A 279 14.98 -30.12 5.37
N LYS A 280 15.97 -29.97 4.50
CA LYS A 280 16.86 -28.81 4.56
C LYS A 280 15.96 -27.56 4.46
N PRO A 281 16.09 -26.55 5.33
CA PRO A 281 15.24 -25.35 5.33
C PRO A 281 15.24 -24.63 3.97
N LEU A 282 16.39 -24.64 3.30
CA LEU A 282 16.57 -24.11 1.94
C LEU A 282 15.92 -24.97 0.86
N GLY A 283 15.54 -26.22 1.19
CA GLY A 283 14.84 -27.14 0.31
C GLY A 283 13.48 -26.61 -0.13
N LEU A 284 12.82 -25.81 0.71
CA LEU A 284 11.55 -25.17 0.36
C LEU A 284 11.71 -24.07 -0.70
N LEU A 285 12.92 -23.53 -0.84
CA LEU A 285 13.30 -22.57 -1.89
C LEU A 285 14.06 -23.25 -3.05
N SER A 286 14.24 -24.57 -2.98
CA SER A 286 14.95 -25.35 -3.98
C SER A 286 13.97 -26.10 -4.87
N THR A 287 14.28 -26.20 -6.16
CA THR A 287 13.57 -27.07 -7.09
C THR A 287 13.89 -28.54 -6.79
N ALA A 288 13.15 -29.46 -7.43
CA ALA A 288 13.40 -30.90 -7.35
C ALA A 288 14.88 -31.27 -7.61
N ASP A 289 15.57 -30.49 -8.44
CA ASP A 289 17.00 -30.66 -8.76
C ASP A 289 17.95 -30.24 -7.61
N GLY A 290 17.42 -29.83 -6.45
CA GLY A 290 18.20 -29.35 -5.30
C GLY A 290 18.85 -27.98 -5.48
N ARG A 291 18.51 -27.25 -6.56
CA ARG A 291 19.00 -25.90 -6.85
C ARG A 291 18.02 -24.85 -6.36
N MET A 292 18.51 -23.73 -5.83
CA MET A 292 17.63 -22.63 -5.40
C MET A 292 16.97 -21.97 -6.61
N SER A 293 15.65 -21.82 -6.58
CA SER A 293 14.92 -21.09 -7.61
C SER A 293 14.82 -19.61 -7.24
N ALA A 294 15.19 -18.74 -8.18
CA ALA A 294 15.04 -17.30 -8.03
C ALA A 294 13.57 -16.91 -7.89
N SER A 295 12.66 -17.43 -8.73
CA SER A 295 11.23 -17.11 -8.68
C SER A 295 10.58 -17.52 -7.36
N LEU A 296 10.95 -18.69 -6.83
CA LEU A 296 10.43 -19.19 -5.55
C LEU A 296 10.94 -18.35 -4.37
N THR A 297 12.21 -17.93 -4.44
CA THR A 297 12.81 -17.01 -3.46
C THR A 297 12.15 -15.64 -3.50
N GLN A 298 11.87 -15.11 -4.69
CA GLN A 298 11.15 -13.85 -4.87
C GLN A 298 9.74 -13.93 -4.31
N MET A 299 9.00 -15.00 -4.63
CA MET A 299 7.66 -15.22 -4.11
C MET A 299 7.67 -15.28 -2.58
N ALA A 300 8.57 -16.06 -2.00
CA ALA A 300 8.72 -16.15 -0.54
C ALA A 300 9.05 -14.78 0.09
N LEU A 301 9.95 -14.01 -0.52
CA LEU A 301 10.34 -12.68 -0.03
C LEU A 301 9.16 -11.71 -0.07
N TRP A 302 8.40 -11.69 -1.17
CA TRP A 302 7.19 -10.87 -1.30
C TRP A 302 6.12 -11.28 -0.29
N THR A 303 5.85 -12.57 -0.13
CA THR A 303 4.87 -13.06 0.86
C THR A 303 5.23 -12.63 2.27
N VAL A 304 6.52 -12.72 2.65
CA VAL A 304 6.97 -12.29 3.97
C VAL A 304 6.82 -10.78 4.15
N VAL A 305 7.26 -9.98 3.18
CA VAL A 305 7.22 -8.51 3.30
C VAL A 305 5.80 -7.95 3.25
N VAL A 306 4.98 -8.42 2.31
CA VAL A 306 3.58 -8.00 2.19
C VAL A 306 2.80 -8.47 3.41
N GLY A 307 2.95 -9.73 3.81
CA GLY A 307 2.31 -10.27 5.00
C GLY A 307 2.70 -9.50 6.26
N ALA A 308 3.98 -9.12 6.38
CA ALA A 308 4.46 -8.27 7.47
C ALA A 308 3.84 -6.87 7.43
N ALA A 309 3.74 -6.25 6.27
CA ALA A 309 3.15 -4.92 6.10
C ALA A 309 1.65 -4.93 6.43
N VAL A 310 0.88 -5.88 5.86
CA VAL A 310 -0.54 -6.07 6.16
C VAL A 310 -0.76 -6.31 7.64
N LEU A 311 0.07 -7.15 8.27
CA LEU A 311 0.01 -7.38 9.70
C LEU A 311 0.34 -6.10 10.50
N ALA A 312 1.38 -5.36 10.12
CA ALA A 312 1.76 -4.12 10.77
C ALA A 312 0.62 -3.11 10.73
N PHE A 313 0.07 -2.84 9.54
CA PHE A 313 -1.01 -1.87 9.36
C PHE A 313 -2.32 -2.36 9.95
N GLY A 314 -2.60 -3.65 9.89
CA GLY A 314 -3.75 -4.25 10.59
C GLY A 314 -3.66 -4.07 12.10
N LEU A 315 -2.46 -4.17 12.69
CA LEU A 315 -2.24 -3.87 14.10
C LEU A 315 -2.30 -2.36 14.40
N MET A 316 -1.92 -1.49 13.47
CA MET A 316 -2.02 -0.03 13.64
C MET A 316 -3.45 0.49 13.51
N ARG A 317 -4.23 -0.02 12.56
CA ARG A 317 -5.58 0.48 12.24
C ARG A 317 -6.68 -0.32 12.93
N LEU A 318 -6.36 -1.52 13.44
CA LEU A 318 -7.34 -2.51 13.91
C LEU A 318 -8.41 -2.82 12.86
N ASP A 319 -8.07 -2.58 11.59
CA ASP A 319 -8.88 -2.83 10.42
C ASP A 319 -7.98 -3.47 9.36
N VAL A 320 -8.54 -4.32 8.52
CA VAL A 320 -7.78 -4.97 7.47
C VAL A 320 -7.46 -3.90 6.43
N PRO A 321 -6.17 -3.59 6.18
CA PRO A 321 -5.85 -2.59 5.20
C PRO A 321 -6.24 -3.09 3.80
N ASP A 322 -6.80 -2.21 2.99
CA ASP A 322 -7.06 -2.51 1.58
C ASP A 322 -5.75 -2.86 0.89
N ILE A 323 -5.72 -4.02 0.23
CA ILE A 323 -4.55 -4.50 -0.49
C ILE A 323 -4.64 -3.93 -1.91
N PRO A 324 -3.67 -3.10 -2.35
CA PRO A 324 -3.69 -2.55 -3.69
C PRO A 324 -3.71 -3.65 -4.76
N ASP A 325 -4.51 -3.45 -5.82
CA ASP A 325 -4.63 -4.42 -6.90
C ASP A 325 -3.27 -4.70 -7.55
N THR A 326 -2.44 -3.68 -7.74
CA THR A 326 -1.09 -3.78 -8.32
C THR A 326 -0.21 -4.78 -7.57
N LEU A 327 -0.37 -4.87 -6.25
CA LEU A 327 0.37 -5.77 -5.39
C LEU A 327 -0.13 -7.21 -5.55
N VAL A 328 -1.44 -7.39 -5.70
CA VAL A 328 -2.05 -8.69 -6.03
C VAL A 328 -1.57 -9.17 -7.41
N TRP A 329 -1.54 -8.28 -8.40
CA TRP A 329 -0.98 -8.56 -9.72
C TRP A 329 0.48 -8.99 -9.64
N LEU A 330 1.29 -8.31 -8.84
CA LEU A 330 2.72 -8.61 -8.70
C LEU A 330 2.95 -9.98 -8.03
N MET A 331 2.14 -10.35 -7.03
CA MET A 331 2.14 -11.69 -6.45
C MET A 331 1.68 -12.75 -7.46
N GLY A 332 0.61 -12.45 -8.21
CA GLY A 332 0.07 -13.34 -9.25
C GLY A 332 1.06 -13.60 -10.39
N LEU A 333 1.76 -12.56 -10.85
CA LEU A 333 2.80 -12.68 -11.88
C LEU A 333 3.97 -13.55 -11.40
N SER A 334 4.39 -13.38 -10.14
CA SER A 334 5.45 -14.19 -9.52
C SER A 334 5.05 -15.67 -9.41
N ALA A 335 3.80 -15.95 -9.04
CA ALA A 335 3.27 -17.32 -9.00
C ALA A 335 3.18 -17.93 -10.41
N THR A 336 2.70 -17.15 -11.38
CA THR A 336 2.54 -17.58 -12.77
C THR A 336 3.89 -17.90 -13.42
N THR A 337 4.91 -17.08 -13.22
CA THR A 337 6.26 -17.36 -13.72
C THR A 337 6.87 -18.60 -13.08
N SER A 338 6.64 -18.81 -11.79
CA SER A 338 7.10 -20.03 -11.10
C SER A 338 6.45 -21.28 -11.70
N ALA A 339 5.12 -21.25 -11.91
CA ALA A 339 4.37 -22.34 -12.53
C ALA A 339 4.82 -22.61 -13.97
N ALA A 340 5.00 -21.56 -14.78
CA ALA A 340 5.49 -21.67 -16.15
C ALA A 340 6.90 -22.30 -16.21
N GLY A 341 7.79 -21.90 -15.28
CA GLY A 341 9.12 -22.48 -15.15
C GLY A 341 9.08 -23.99 -14.86
N HIS A 342 8.20 -24.42 -13.95
CA HIS A 342 7.99 -25.83 -13.63
C HIS A 342 7.40 -26.64 -14.79
N TRP A 343 6.38 -26.09 -15.46
CA TRP A 343 5.75 -26.74 -16.62
C TRP A 343 6.74 -26.95 -17.77
N GLN A 344 7.58 -25.94 -18.03
CA GLN A 344 8.62 -26.03 -19.05
C GLN A 344 9.72 -27.05 -18.67
N ALA A 345 10.11 -27.12 -17.40
CA ALA A 345 11.06 -28.13 -16.92
C ALA A 345 10.52 -29.56 -17.12
N HIS A 346 9.25 -29.79 -16.81
CA HIS A 346 8.59 -31.08 -17.02
C HIS A 346 8.52 -31.45 -18.51
N ARG A 347 8.19 -30.48 -19.38
CA ARG A 347 8.16 -30.68 -20.84
C ARG A 347 9.53 -31.08 -21.39
N LEU A 348 10.60 -30.45 -20.92
CA LEU A 348 11.97 -30.76 -21.31
C LEU A 348 12.39 -32.18 -20.90
N GLN A 349 12.04 -32.61 -19.68
CA GLN A 349 12.31 -33.97 -19.22
C GLN A 349 11.61 -35.01 -20.10
N HIS A 350 10.34 -34.76 -20.45
CA HIS A 350 9.55 -35.65 -21.30
C HIS A 350 10.09 -35.75 -22.74
N GLU A 351 10.53 -34.62 -23.32
CA GLU A 351 11.16 -34.63 -24.65
C GLU A 351 12.53 -35.33 -24.64
N LYS A 352 13.31 -35.18 -23.56
CA LYS A 352 14.57 -35.92 -23.38
C LYS A 352 14.31 -37.43 -23.28
N GLU A 353 13.31 -37.85 -22.52
CA GLU A 353 12.95 -39.26 -22.41
C GLU A 353 12.51 -39.86 -23.76
N LYS A 354 11.75 -39.11 -24.56
CA LYS A 354 11.40 -39.53 -25.92
C LYS A 354 12.63 -39.68 -26.82
N ARG A 355 13.56 -38.73 -26.78
CA ARG A 355 14.82 -38.80 -27.54
C ARG A 355 15.64 -40.02 -27.12
N ASP A 356 15.77 -40.28 -25.83
CA ASP A 356 16.50 -41.45 -25.31
C ASP A 356 15.86 -42.77 -25.77
N ARG A 357 14.52 -42.83 -25.80
CA ARG A 357 13.77 -43.98 -26.35
C ARG A 357 13.96 -44.15 -27.86
N ALA A 358 13.92 -43.05 -28.62
CA ALA A 358 14.08 -43.06 -30.07
C ALA A 358 15.50 -43.42 -30.52
N ALA A 359 16.51 -42.99 -29.77
CA ALA A 359 17.91 -43.30 -30.04
C ALA A 359 18.28 -44.78 -29.82
N GLY A 360 17.31 -45.64 -29.50
CA GLY A 360 17.55 -47.06 -29.27
C GLY A 360 18.48 -47.31 -28.07
N VAL A 361 18.67 -46.30 -27.21
CA VAL A 361 19.35 -46.46 -25.93
C VAL A 361 18.41 -47.28 -25.05
N LYS A 362 18.38 -48.59 -25.30
CA LYS A 362 17.89 -49.56 -24.33
C LYS A 362 18.74 -49.29 -23.10
N LYS A 363 18.16 -48.64 -22.09
CA LYS A 363 18.69 -48.71 -20.73
C LYS A 363 18.63 -50.20 -20.37
N THR A 364 19.71 -50.93 -20.65
CA THR A 364 19.86 -52.38 -20.45
C THR A 364 19.87 -52.78 -18.97
N GLY A 365 19.22 -51.98 -18.12
CA GLY A 365 19.00 -52.23 -16.69
C GLY A 365 17.53 -52.09 -16.32
N GLN A 366 16.60 -52.37 -17.24
CA GLN A 366 15.19 -52.51 -16.87
C GLN A 366 15.00 -53.86 -16.16
N MET A 367 14.87 -53.73 -14.85
CA MET A 367 14.34 -54.71 -13.91
C MET A 367 13.18 -55.48 -14.55
N LYS A 368 13.28 -56.81 -14.53
CA LYS A 368 12.20 -57.75 -14.88
C LYS A 368 10.88 -57.26 -14.26
N PRO A 369 9.76 -57.23 -15.01
CA PRO A 369 8.43 -57.12 -14.42
C PRO A 369 8.24 -58.36 -13.55
N GLN A 370 8.43 -58.19 -12.23
CA GLN A 370 8.10 -59.22 -11.27
C GLN A 370 6.59 -59.11 -11.03
N GLU A 371 5.93 -60.22 -11.30
CA GLU A 371 4.49 -60.47 -11.15
C GLU A 371 4.00 -60.03 -9.76
N PRO A 372 2.79 -59.46 -9.64
CA PRO A 372 2.31 -58.87 -8.39
C PRO A 372 1.95 -59.96 -7.38
N ASP A 373 2.90 -60.31 -6.51
CA ASP A 373 2.58 -61.04 -5.28
C ASP A 373 2.07 -60.06 -4.22
N VAL A 374 0.81 -60.25 -3.87
CA VAL A 374 0.03 -59.43 -2.95
C VAL A 374 0.55 -59.70 -1.53
N SER A 375 1.50 -58.90 -1.06
CA SER A 375 1.75 -58.82 0.38
C SER A 375 2.15 -57.43 0.84
N LYS A 376 1.34 -56.96 1.79
CA LYS A 376 1.37 -55.67 2.48
C LYS A 376 2.78 -55.25 2.89
N LYS A 377 3.28 -54.14 2.33
CA LYS A 377 4.12 -53.15 3.02
C LYS A 377 4.24 -51.88 2.16
N GLY A 378 4.36 -50.75 2.85
CA GLY A 378 4.12 -49.40 2.34
C GLY A 378 4.78 -49.08 0.99
N VAL A 379 3.99 -48.46 0.13
CA VAL A 379 4.38 -47.90 -1.15
C VAL A 379 5.25 -46.66 -0.88
N GLU A 380 6.56 -46.87 -0.80
CA GLU A 380 7.53 -45.81 -1.05
C GLU A 380 7.66 -45.63 -2.57
N ALA A 381 7.33 -44.42 -3.04
CA ALA A 381 7.49 -44.02 -4.42
C ALA A 381 8.99 -44.09 -4.81
N GLY A 382 9.37 -45.14 -5.53
CA GLY A 382 10.70 -45.34 -6.07
C GLY A 382 11.05 -44.26 -7.10
N SER A 383 11.80 -43.26 -6.65
CA SER A 383 12.41 -42.21 -7.47
C SER A 383 13.49 -42.82 -8.38
N LEU A 384 13.28 -42.73 -9.68
CA LEU A 384 14.18 -43.19 -10.74
C LEU A 384 15.31 -42.16 -10.98
N GLU A 385 16.08 -41.84 -9.93
CA GLU A 385 17.33 -41.06 -10.02
C GLU A 385 18.54 -41.99 -9.96
N LYS A 386 18.86 -42.64 -11.09
CA LYS A 386 20.21 -43.19 -11.29
C LYS A 386 20.92 -42.36 -12.34
N GLY A 387 21.74 -41.42 -11.87
CA GLY A 387 22.74 -40.75 -12.69
C GLY A 387 22.81 -39.22 -12.55
N CYS A 388 22.82 -38.67 -11.33
CA CYS A 388 23.40 -37.35 -11.13
C CYS A 388 24.23 -37.37 -9.84
N GLY A 389 25.45 -36.85 -9.93
CA GLY A 389 26.46 -36.93 -8.88
C GLY A 389 25.99 -36.34 -7.55
N LYS A 390 26.65 -36.80 -6.48
CA LYS A 390 26.59 -36.31 -5.09
C LYS A 390 25.80 -35.00 -4.94
N THR A 391 24.65 -35.06 -4.26
CA THR A 391 23.80 -33.91 -3.95
C THR A 391 24.58 -32.82 -3.23
N GLU A 392 25.11 -31.88 -4.02
CA GLU A 392 25.92 -30.78 -3.51
C GLU A 392 25.03 -29.86 -2.67
N LYS A 393 25.54 -29.39 -1.52
CA LYS A 393 24.77 -28.51 -0.64
C LYS A 393 24.34 -27.26 -1.41
N PRO A 394 23.06 -26.82 -1.33
CA PRO A 394 22.60 -25.63 -2.01
C PRO A 394 23.41 -24.43 -1.51
N LYS A 395 24.06 -23.73 -2.44
CA LYS A 395 24.84 -22.52 -2.16
C LYS A 395 24.10 -21.33 -2.73
N ILE A 396 24.09 -20.20 -2.01
CA ILE A 396 23.42 -18.95 -2.44
C ILE A 396 23.90 -18.50 -3.83
N ARG A 397 25.15 -18.80 -4.20
CA ARG A 397 25.69 -18.52 -5.54
C ARG A 397 24.86 -19.13 -6.68
N HIS A 398 24.14 -20.24 -6.44
CA HIS A 398 23.27 -20.87 -7.43
C HIS A 398 22.05 -20.01 -7.82
N LEU A 399 21.68 -19.00 -7.00
CA LEU A 399 20.66 -18.03 -7.39
C LEU A 399 21.12 -17.14 -8.55
N MET A 400 22.41 -16.85 -8.62
CA MET A 400 23.00 -15.95 -9.61
C MET A 400 23.67 -16.68 -10.77
N THR A 401 23.84 -18.00 -10.70
CA THR A 401 24.48 -18.78 -11.76
C THR A 401 23.49 -19.59 -12.60
N ILE A 402 23.84 -19.83 -13.86
CA ILE A 402 23.24 -20.82 -14.75
C ILE A 402 24.32 -21.87 -15.03
N CYS A 403 23.97 -23.14 -14.93
CA CYS A 403 24.86 -24.21 -15.37
C CYS A 403 24.60 -24.51 -16.85
N VAL A 404 25.64 -24.38 -17.67
CA VAL A 404 25.65 -24.82 -19.07
C VAL A 404 26.81 -25.81 -19.22
N HIS A 405 26.52 -27.06 -19.57
CA HIS A 405 27.51 -28.14 -19.71
C HIS A 405 28.48 -28.25 -18.50
N ASP A 406 27.91 -28.46 -17.30
CA ASP A 406 28.66 -28.60 -16.03
C ASP A 406 29.51 -27.39 -15.60
N ASN A 407 29.52 -26.30 -16.37
CA ASN A 407 30.17 -25.05 -16.01
C ASN A 407 29.15 -24.05 -15.45
N GLU A 408 29.47 -23.45 -14.30
CA GLU A 408 28.66 -22.39 -13.68
C GLU A 408 29.02 -21.02 -14.29
N TYR A 409 28.05 -20.38 -14.94
CA TYR A 409 28.19 -19.02 -15.46
C TYR A 409 27.29 -18.05 -14.69
N PRO A 410 27.76 -16.84 -14.33
CA PRO A 410 26.90 -15.81 -13.77
C PRO A 410 25.86 -15.38 -14.82
N SER A 411 24.58 -15.42 -14.45
CA SER A 411 23.50 -15.04 -15.33
C SER A 411 23.02 -13.63 -15.03
N LEU A 412 23.36 -12.71 -15.94
CA LEU A 412 22.93 -11.32 -15.89
C LEU A 412 21.40 -11.18 -15.74
N PRO A 413 20.54 -11.95 -16.45
CA PRO A 413 19.08 -11.80 -16.30
C PRO A 413 18.56 -12.14 -14.90
N LYS A 414 19.07 -13.21 -14.26
CA LYS A 414 18.64 -13.54 -12.88
C LYS A 414 19.11 -12.49 -11.89
N ALA A 415 20.34 -11.98 -12.07
CA ALA A 415 20.86 -10.91 -11.24
C ALA A 415 20.01 -9.64 -11.37
N GLN A 416 19.62 -9.27 -12.60
CA GLN A 416 18.74 -8.13 -12.86
C GLN A 416 17.36 -8.30 -12.20
N VAL A 417 16.75 -9.48 -12.32
CA VAL A 417 15.44 -9.78 -11.73
C VAL A 417 15.48 -9.72 -10.19
N LEU A 418 16.50 -10.31 -9.57
CA LEU A 418 16.71 -10.23 -8.12
C LEU A 418 16.97 -8.79 -7.67
N PHE A 419 17.81 -8.08 -8.41
CA PHE A 419 18.15 -6.70 -8.14
C PHE A 419 16.91 -5.79 -8.12
N TRP A 420 16.07 -5.84 -9.16
CA TRP A 420 14.82 -5.08 -9.20
C TRP A 420 13.87 -5.48 -8.08
N THR A 421 13.82 -6.77 -7.73
CA THR A 421 12.99 -7.23 -6.61
C THR A 421 13.41 -6.59 -5.30
N PHE A 422 14.70 -6.55 -4.98
CA PHE A 422 15.19 -5.92 -3.76
C PHE A 422 14.91 -4.43 -3.72
N ILE A 423 15.05 -3.73 -4.85
CA ILE A 423 14.72 -2.30 -4.94
C ILE A 423 13.24 -2.05 -4.68
N THR A 424 12.36 -2.74 -5.41
CA THR A 424 10.91 -2.54 -5.28
C THR A 424 10.45 -2.90 -3.88
N LEU A 425 11.01 -3.97 -3.28
CA LEU A 425 10.75 -4.36 -1.90
C LEU A 425 11.17 -3.28 -0.89
N ALA A 426 12.37 -2.72 -1.07
CA ALA A 426 12.89 -1.66 -0.20
C ALA A 426 12.05 -0.37 -0.32
N LEU A 427 11.69 0.02 -1.55
CA LEU A 427 10.81 1.16 -1.79
C LEU A 427 9.43 0.92 -1.20
N PHE A 428 8.87 -0.28 -1.38
CA PHE A 428 7.59 -0.66 -0.79
C PHE A 428 7.61 -0.53 0.73
N VAL A 429 8.61 -1.07 1.40
CA VAL A 429 8.72 -0.97 2.87
C VAL A 429 8.89 0.50 3.29
N VAL A 430 9.81 1.23 2.68
CA VAL A 430 10.08 2.63 3.05
C VAL A 430 8.86 3.51 2.83
N LYS A 431 8.24 3.45 1.63
CA LYS A 431 7.05 4.25 1.32
C LYS A 431 5.88 3.86 2.18
N SER A 432 5.63 2.57 2.39
CA SER A 432 4.53 2.14 3.25
C SER A 432 4.72 2.63 4.69
N CYS A 433 5.95 2.53 5.23
CA CYS A 433 6.26 3.03 6.57
C CYS A 433 6.13 4.56 6.68
N LEU A 434 6.51 5.29 5.62
CA LEU A 434 6.38 6.75 5.59
C LEU A 434 4.92 7.16 5.48
N GLU A 435 4.14 6.55 4.60
CA GLU A 435 2.76 6.94 4.34
C GLU A 435 1.81 6.47 5.45
N GLY A 436 2.13 5.34 6.11
CA GLY A 436 1.25 4.70 7.08
C GLY A 436 0.12 3.90 6.40
N GLU A 437 0.32 3.55 5.14
CA GLU A 437 -0.58 2.81 4.25
C GLU A 437 0.23 1.82 3.40
N LEU A 438 -0.41 0.78 2.83
CA LEU A 438 0.26 -0.04 1.84
C LEU A 438 0.51 0.81 0.60
N TRP A 439 1.78 1.01 0.27
CA TRP A 439 2.14 1.75 -0.93
C TRP A 439 1.63 1.01 -2.17
N ASP A 440 0.80 1.70 -2.94
CA ASP A 440 0.37 1.23 -4.26
C ASP A 440 1.56 1.29 -5.22
N VAL A 441 2.02 0.12 -5.66
CA VAL A 441 3.19 0.02 -6.53
C VAL A 441 2.77 0.52 -7.92
N PRO A 442 3.40 1.56 -8.47
CA PRO A 442 3.04 2.09 -9.78
C PRO A 442 2.99 0.98 -10.83
N GLU A 443 1.94 0.96 -11.63
CA GLU A 443 1.72 -0.07 -12.65
C GLU A 443 2.92 -0.21 -13.59
N GLU A 444 3.62 0.90 -13.88
CA GLU A 444 4.81 0.92 -14.71
C GLU A 444 5.95 0.08 -14.12
N MET A 445 6.12 0.09 -12.79
CA MET A 445 7.13 -0.75 -12.12
C MET A 445 6.73 -2.23 -12.16
N VAL A 446 5.44 -2.53 -12.02
CA VAL A 446 4.91 -3.90 -12.12
C VAL A 446 5.12 -4.44 -13.54
N VAL A 447 4.80 -3.64 -14.56
CA VAL A 447 5.01 -3.97 -15.97
C VAL A 447 6.50 -4.16 -16.27
N LEU A 448 7.37 -3.29 -15.75
CA LEU A 448 8.83 -3.43 -15.94
C LEU A 448 9.36 -4.73 -15.34
N MET A 449 8.89 -5.12 -14.14
CA MET A 449 9.21 -6.43 -13.55
C MET A 449 8.66 -7.57 -14.40
N GLY A 450 7.43 -7.46 -14.90
CA GLY A 450 6.83 -8.44 -15.80
C GLY A 450 7.64 -8.65 -17.08
N ILE A 451 8.08 -7.56 -17.73
CA ILE A 451 8.93 -7.61 -18.94
C ILE A 451 10.28 -8.28 -18.64
N SER A 452 10.88 -8.00 -17.48
CA SER A 452 12.14 -8.63 -17.10
C SER A 452 12.01 -10.16 -16.99
N GLN A 453 10.88 -10.63 -16.47
CA GLN A 453 10.54 -12.03 -16.31
C GLN A 453 10.20 -12.72 -17.65
N THR A 454 9.40 -12.08 -18.50
CA THR A 454 9.06 -12.62 -19.82
C THR A 454 10.29 -12.70 -20.73
N SER A 455 11.21 -11.74 -20.65
CA SER A 455 12.47 -11.76 -21.41
C SER A 455 13.36 -12.97 -21.06
N PHE A 456 13.26 -13.48 -19.82
CA PHE A 456 13.97 -14.68 -19.40
C PHE A 456 13.36 -15.95 -20.02
N LEU A 457 12.03 -16.04 -20.04
CA LEU A 457 11.31 -17.16 -20.66
C LEU A 457 11.55 -17.20 -22.17
N GLY A 458 11.46 -16.05 -22.86
CA GLY A 458 11.66 -15.95 -24.30
C GLY A 458 13.05 -16.40 -24.75
N ARG A 459 14.11 -16.02 -24.01
CA ARG A 459 15.48 -16.48 -24.32
C ARG A 459 15.65 -18.00 -24.17
N LYS A 460 14.95 -18.60 -23.21
CA LYS A 460 14.99 -20.05 -23.02
C LYS A 460 14.28 -20.80 -24.14
N GLU A 461 13.18 -20.26 -24.67
CA GLU A 461 12.52 -20.82 -25.85
C GLU A 461 13.37 -20.74 -27.12
N MET A 462 14.05 -19.60 -27.35
CA MET A 462 14.98 -19.46 -28.47
C MET A 462 16.13 -20.47 -28.39
N ALA A 463 16.73 -20.64 -27.20
CA ALA A 463 17.80 -21.63 -27.00
C ALA A 463 17.33 -23.07 -27.26
N MET A 464 16.10 -23.42 -26.84
CA MET A 464 15.52 -24.73 -27.15
C MET A 464 15.23 -24.92 -28.65
N HIS A 465 14.76 -23.87 -29.32
CA HIS A 465 14.54 -23.90 -30.77
C HIS A 465 15.85 -24.09 -31.53
N GLU A 466 16.91 -23.40 -31.11
CA GLU A 466 18.25 -23.53 -31.69
C GLU A 466 18.83 -24.94 -31.46
N GLU A 467 18.70 -25.50 -30.26
CA GLU A 467 19.15 -26.88 -29.98
C GLU A 467 18.35 -27.91 -30.79
N LYS A 468 17.04 -27.68 -30.96
CA LYS A 468 16.21 -28.53 -31.82
C LYS A 468 16.63 -28.44 -33.29
N GLN A 469 16.92 -27.24 -33.80
CA GLN A 469 17.42 -27.05 -35.16
C GLN A 469 18.75 -27.76 -35.37
N ARG A 470 19.72 -27.59 -34.46
CA ARG A 470 21.01 -28.30 -34.53
C ARG A 470 20.83 -29.82 -34.52
N SER A 471 19.95 -30.35 -33.66
CA SER A 471 19.69 -31.80 -33.64
C SER A 471 19.08 -32.34 -34.94
N LEU A 472 18.25 -31.54 -35.62
CA LEU A 472 17.65 -31.92 -36.90
C LEU A 472 18.68 -31.83 -38.04
N GLU A 473 19.58 -30.84 -37.99
CA GLU A 473 20.70 -30.74 -38.93
C GLU A 473 21.65 -31.93 -38.79
N ASP A 474 22.01 -32.33 -37.57
CA ASP A 474 22.84 -33.51 -37.29
C ASP A 474 22.16 -34.81 -37.77
N GLU A 475 20.85 -34.94 -37.58
CA GLU A 475 20.07 -36.10 -38.05
C GLU A 475 20.04 -36.17 -39.59
N ASN A 476 19.81 -35.04 -40.27
CA ASN A 476 19.86 -34.95 -41.72
C ASN A 476 21.25 -35.27 -42.28
N GLN A 477 22.32 -34.82 -41.60
CA GLN A 477 23.69 -35.18 -41.98
C GLN A 477 23.93 -36.69 -41.86
N ARG A 478 23.46 -37.33 -40.79
CA ARG A 478 23.59 -38.80 -40.63
C ARG A 478 22.82 -39.57 -41.70
N LEU A 479 21.63 -39.11 -42.08
CA LEU A 479 20.83 -39.74 -43.14
C LEU A 479 21.50 -39.62 -44.51
N THR A 480 22.07 -38.44 -44.81
CA THR A 480 22.78 -38.21 -46.09
C THR A 480 24.09 -38.99 -46.17
N GLU A 481 24.84 -39.13 -45.08
CA GLU A 481 26.01 -40.00 -45.01
C GLU A 481 25.66 -41.49 -45.12
N GLY A 482 24.56 -41.92 -44.50
CA GLY A 482 24.07 -43.30 -44.58
C GLY A 482 23.63 -43.70 -45.99
N THR A 483 23.10 -42.75 -46.78
CA THR A 483 22.67 -43.01 -48.17
C THR A 483 23.85 -43.09 -49.15
N ARG A 484 25.00 -42.49 -48.81
CA ARG A 484 26.22 -42.54 -49.65
C ARG A 484 27.03 -43.82 -49.49
N ARG A 485 26.80 -44.58 -48.42
CA ARG A 485 27.43 -45.90 -48.19
C ARG A 485 26.54 -46.99 -48.75
#